data_AF-A0A0F9UIJ3-F1
#
_entry.id   AF-A0A0F9UIJ3-F1
#
_cell.length_a   1.000
_cell.length_b   1.000
_cell.length_c   1.000
_cell.angle_alpha   90.00
_cell.angle_beta   90.00
_cell.angle_gamma   90.00
#
_symmetry.space_group_name_H-M   'P 1'
#
loop_
_entity.id
_entity.type
_entity.pdbx_description
1 polymer ?
#
loop_
_entity_poly.entity_id
_entity_poly.type
_entity_poly.pdbx_seq_one_letter_code
_entity_poly.pdbx_strand_id
1 'polypeptide(L)'
;MGSDIDWKPQIKKLTRLSLEIYKDKEFTEETFIQKLSLIFFDSKLVANTDNRTIAFLEFCFYMADGPYSRRFTFFVIVLRKVFSVYPPLRKLINETSAAAIGNMTLGAIGGLKFEISDLYELKRVLWAWGKMGLKRNTVTSVFRAIRKKYIVKQGILKKDLLLLARLKAIFPMHQKSFIPSNLNLNQALYDHFKERFGKIIKDYKEKGLFIEEMIQEENKRELPVGVKRNNLLSFLVRKANGFKCELCKTKKKRSNTIQTHHITLLSEGGEDHSQNMIVLCESHHESVHAGEIMIERGDTKTWIKYSNEY
;
A
#
# COMPACT_ATOMS: atom_id res chain seq x y z
N MET A 1 -7.58 -21.57 1.14
CA MET A 1 -7.91 -21.57 2.58
C MET A 1 -8.61 -20.25 2.87
N GLY A 2 -9.94 -20.22 2.76
CA GLY A 2 -10.71 -19.23 3.51
C GLY A 2 -11.18 -19.98 4.74
N SER A 3 -10.81 -19.54 5.94
CA SER A 3 -11.49 -20.07 7.11
C SER A 3 -12.92 -19.52 7.08
N ASP A 4 -13.93 -20.37 7.22
CA ASP A 4 -15.33 -19.94 7.39
C ASP A 4 -15.57 -19.33 8.78
N ILE A 5 -14.50 -19.04 9.52
CA ILE A 5 -14.57 -18.55 10.90
C ILE A 5 -14.84 -17.05 10.86
N ASP A 6 -16.09 -16.67 11.16
CA ASP A 6 -16.43 -15.27 11.39
C ASP A 6 -15.84 -14.82 12.73
N TRP A 7 -14.70 -14.12 12.66
CA TRP A 7 -14.08 -13.52 13.84
C TRP A 7 -14.73 -12.19 14.25
N LYS A 8 -15.69 -11.63 13.49
CA LYS A 8 -16.33 -10.35 13.82
C LYS A 8 -16.97 -10.33 15.22
N PRO A 9 -17.71 -11.37 15.65
CA PRO A 9 -18.25 -11.43 17.01
C PRO A 9 -17.15 -11.44 18.09
N GLN A 10 -15.93 -11.86 17.73
CA GLN A 10 -14.80 -12.02 18.64
C GLN A 10 -13.81 -10.85 18.62
N ILE A 11 -14.05 -9.77 17.84
CA ILE A 11 -13.10 -8.64 17.67
C ILE A 11 -12.61 -8.09 19.00
N LYS A 12 -13.49 -7.88 19.98
CA LYS A 12 -13.11 -7.34 21.30
C LYS A 12 -12.13 -8.27 22.03
N LYS A 13 -12.39 -9.58 22.01
CA LYS A 13 -11.53 -10.58 22.66
C LYS A 13 -10.18 -10.71 21.94
N LEU A 14 -10.18 -10.73 20.60
CA LEU A 14 -8.97 -10.82 19.79
C LEU A 14 -8.10 -9.56 19.89
N THR A 15 -8.72 -8.39 20.01
CA THR A 15 -8.01 -7.12 20.27
C THR A 15 -7.34 -7.15 21.63
N ARG A 16 -8.05 -7.62 22.67
CA ARG A 16 -7.48 -7.81 24.00
C ARG A 16 -6.31 -8.80 23.99
N LEU A 17 -6.47 -9.95 23.34
CA LEU A 17 -5.41 -10.95 23.17
C LEU A 17 -4.18 -10.35 22.47
N SER A 18 -4.37 -9.53 21.44
CA SER A 18 -3.26 -8.85 20.75
C SER A 18 -2.50 -7.90 21.66
N LEU A 19 -3.19 -7.16 22.52
CA LEU A 19 -2.57 -6.28 23.52
C LEU A 19 -1.81 -7.05 24.59
N GLU A 20 -2.35 -8.19 25.03
CA GLU A 20 -1.68 -9.11 25.97
C GLU A 20 -0.39 -9.65 25.34
N ILE A 21 -0.46 -10.20 24.11
CA ILE A 21 0.72 -10.67 23.36
C ILE A 21 1.75 -9.54 23.21
N TYR A 22 1.31 -8.33 22.89
CA TYR A 22 2.21 -7.19 22.72
C TYR A 22 2.97 -6.84 24.01
N LYS A 23 2.29 -6.82 25.15
CA LYS A 23 2.85 -6.43 26.46
C LYS A 23 3.65 -7.54 27.13
N ASP A 24 3.25 -8.78 26.95
CA ASP A 24 3.80 -9.93 27.67
C ASP A 24 5.19 -10.32 27.15
N LYS A 25 6.18 -10.38 28.04
CA LYS A 25 7.56 -10.79 27.71
C LYS A 25 7.73 -12.31 27.73
N GLU A 26 6.88 -13.03 28.46
CA GLU A 26 6.95 -14.48 28.70
C GLU A 26 5.81 -15.24 28.01
N PHE A 27 5.26 -14.65 26.95
CA PHE A 27 4.18 -15.28 26.18
C PHE A 27 4.63 -16.64 25.59
N THR A 28 3.86 -17.70 25.84
CA THR A 28 4.20 -19.09 25.45
C THR A 28 3.23 -19.68 24.44
N GLU A 29 3.59 -20.82 23.84
CA GLU A 29 2.69 -21.60 22.98
C GLU A 29 1.41 -22.03 23.72
N GLU A 30 1.57 -22.61 24.92
CA GLU A 30 0.47 -23.12 25.73
C GLU A 30 -0.52 -22.00 26.08
N THR A 31 -0.03 -20.85 26.56
CA THR A 31 -0.88 -19.70 26.89
C THR A 31 -1.59 -19.13 25.65
N PHE A 32 -0.93 -19.14 24.48
CA PHE A 32 -1.56 -18.73 23.22
C PHE A 32 -2.72 -19.63 22.83
N ILE A 33 -2.50 -20.95 22.82
CA ILE A 33 -3.51 -21.93 22.42
C ILE A 33 -4.66 -21.97 23.44
N GLN A 34 -4.37 -21.90 24.73
CA GLN A 34 -5.38 -21.83 25.79
C GLN A 34 -6.28 -20.60 25.60
N LYS A 35 -5.71 -19.41 25.40
CA LYS A 35 -6.48 -18.17 25.18
C LYS A 35 -7.31 -18.24 23.89
N LEU A 36 -6.79 -18.82 22.81
CA LEU A 36 -7.55 -19.02 21.58
C LEU A 36 -8.70 -20.02 21.77
N SER A 37 -8.53 -21.06 22.59
CA SER A 37 -9.59 -22.02 22.92
C SER A 37 -10.78 -21.38 23.65
N LEU A 38 -10.54 -20.30 24.39
CA LEU A 38 -11.61 -19.50 25.03
C LEU A 38 -12.35 -18.57 24.05
N ILE A 39 -11.77 -18.33 22.86
CA ILE A 39 -12.34 -17.46 21.82
C ILE A 39 -13.04 -18.29 20.75
N PHE A 40 -12.46 -19.44 20.38
CA PHE A 40 -12.92 -20.32 19.33
C PHE A 40 -13.11 -21.74 19.87
N PHE A 41 -14.32 -22.27 19.72
CA PHE A 41 -14.69 -23.59 20.24
C PHE A 41 -14.17 -24.75 19.39
N ASP A 42 -14.12 -24.60 18.07
CA ASP A 42 -13.71 -25.67 17.15
C ASP A 42 -12.22 -25.62 16.82
N SER A 43 -11.48 -26.65 17.23
CA SER A 43 -10.11 -26.90 16.78
C SER A 43 -10.08 -27.95 15.66
N LYS A 44 -9.44 -27.60 14.55
CA LYS A 44 -9.14 -28.48 13.42
C LYS A 44 -7.74 -28.16 12.90
N LEU A 45 -7.01 -29.19 12.49
CA LEU A 45 -5.71 -29.00 11.85
C LEU A 45 -5.88 -28.77 10.35
N VAL A 46 -5.27 -27.70 9.84
CA VAL A 46 -5.12 -27.40 8.41
C VAL A 46 -3.63 -27.39 8.11
N ALA A 47 -3.15 -28.38 7.35
CA ALA A 47 -1.73 -28.57 7.07
C ALA A 47 -0.87 -28.52 8.36
N ASN A 48 -1.26 -29.33 9.36
CA ASN A 48 -0.63 -29.40 10.69
C ASN A 48 -0.63 -28.09 11.49
N THR A 49 -1.50 -27.14 11.12
CA THR A 49 -1.66 -25.86 11.82
C THR A 49 -3.07 -25.76 12.38
N ASP A 50 -3.20 -25.49 13.67
CA ASP A 50 -4.50 -25.23 14.29
C ASP A 50 -5.23 -24.05 13.61
N ASN A 51 -6.44 -24.30 13.10
CA ASN A 51 -7.28 -23.33 12.39
C ASN A 51 -7.57 -22.04 13.20
N ARG A 52 -7.59 -22.09 14.53
CA ARG A 52 -7.82 -20.93 15.41
C ARG A 52 -6.65 -19.94 15.32
N THR A 53 -5.44 -20.46 15.15
CA THR A 53 -4.24 -19.63 14.93
C THR A 53 -4.22 -18.98 13.55
N ILE A 54 -4.79 -19.66 12.54
CA ILE A 54 -5.01 -19.10 11.20
C ILE A 54 -6.05 -17.97 11.27
N ALA A 55 -7.17 -18.19 11.97
CA ALA A 55 -8.17 -17.14 12.19
C ALA A 55 -7.60 -15.92 12.94
N PHE A 56 -6.75 -16.13 13.94
CA PHE A 56 -6.03 -15.05 14.63
C PHE A 56 -5.09 -14.29 13.68
N LEU A 57 -4.39 -14.99 12.79
CA LEU A 57 -3.54 -14.37 11.77
C LEU A 57 -4.38 -13.50 10.80
N GLU A 58 -5.50 -14.03 10.31
CA GLU A 58 -6.45 -13.32 9.45
C GLU A 58 -6.99 -12.05 10.13
N PHE A 59 -7.36 -12.15 11.40
CA PHE A 59 -7.74 -11.01 12.23
C PHE A 59 -6.62 -9.96 12.33
N CYS A 60 -5.37 -10.37 12.57
CA CYS A 60 -4.25 -9.43 12.67
C CYS A 60 -4.04 -8.66 11.37
N PHE A 61 -4.10 -9.34 10.22
CA PHE A 61 -3.98 -8.68 8.92
C PHE A 61 -5.16 -7.75 8.63
N TYR A 62 -6.39 -8.15 8.97
CA TYR A 62 -7.55 -7.29 8.86
C TYR A 62 -7.40 -6.01 9.69
N MET A 63 -7.01 -6.14 10.96
CA MET A 63 -6.88 -5.01 11.88
C MET A 63 -5.66 -4.12 11.59
N ALA A 64 -4.65 -4.66 10.89
CA ALA A 64 -3.48 -3.91 10.47
C ALA A 64 -3.82 -2.87 9.38
N ASP A 65 -4.87 -3.08 8.58
CA ASP A 65 -5.47 -2.10 7.64
C ASP A 65 -4.52 -1.53 6.55
N GLY A 66 -3.38 -2.19 6.38
CA GLY A 66 -2.37 -1.86 5.40
C GLY A 66 -1.21 -0.99 5.94
N PRO A 67 -0.11 -0.87 5.17
CA PRO A 67 1.12 -0.23 5.65
C PRO A 67 1.07 1.28 5.86
N TYR A 68 0.04 1.97 5.37
CA TYR A 68 -0.22 3.37 5.72
C TYR A 68 -0.85 3.52 7.12
N SER A 69 -1.47 2.46 7.66
CA SER A 69 -2.09 2.50 8.99
C SER A 69 -1.04 2.52 10.11
N ARG A 70 -1.27 3.34 11.14
CA ARG A 70 -0.42 3.36 12.35
C ARG A 70 -0.48 2.03 13.13
N ARG A 71 -1.56 1.26 12.94
CA ARG A 71 -1.75 -0.08 13.55
C ARG A 71 -0.82 -1.14 12.95
N PHE A 72 -0.30 -0.91 11.74
CA PHE A 72 0.51 -1.89 11.02
C PHE A 72 1.71 -2.34 11.85
N THR A 73 2.50 -1.40 12.40
CA THR A 73 3.69 -1.72 13.20
C THR A 73 3.34 -2.50 14.47
N PHE A 74 2.23 -2.18 15.13
CA PHE A 74 1.75 -2.92 16.30
C PHE A 74 1.51 -4.40 15.96
N PHE A 75 0.78 -4.68 14.87
CA PHE A 75 0.51 -6.06 14.46
C PHE A 75 1.73 -6.79 13.94
N VAL A 76 2.73 -6.10 13.36
CA VAL A 76 4.04 -6.70 13.03
C VAL A 76 4.73 -7.23 14.29
N ILE A 77 4.67 -6.50 15.41
CA ILE A 77 5.27 -6.92 16.68
C ILE A 77 4.50 -8.11 17.27
N VAL A 78 3.16 -8.05 17.28
CA VAL A 78 2.29 -9.15 17.73
C VAL A 78 2.58 -10.42 16.94
N LEU A 79 2.57 -10.33 15.61
CA LEU A 79 2.79 -11.49 14.74
C LEU A 79 4.21 -12.05 14.84
N ARG A 80 5.23 -11.20 15.04
CA ARG A 80 6.59 -11.67 15.32
C ARG A 80 6.63 -12.60 16.54
N LYS A 81 5.94 -12.22 17.63
CA LYS A 81 5.88 -13.07 18.84
C LYS A 81 5.11 -14.36 18.55
N VAL A 82 3.95 -14.26 17.91
CA VAL A 82 3.14 -15.44 17.53
C VAL A 82 3.94 -16.45 16.70
N PHE A 83 4.64 -16.00 15.65
CA PHE A 83 5.47 -16.90 14.83
C PHE A 83 6.68 -17.47 15.57
N SER A 84 7.14 -16.81 16.63
CA SER A 84 8.22 -17.31 17.49
C SER A 84 7.73 -18.42 18.41
N VAL A 85 6.54 -18.28 18.98
CA VAL A 85 5.98 -19.23 19.95
C VAL A 85 5.17 -20.34 19.29
N TYR A 86 4.73 -20.18 18.03
CA TYR A 86 3.94 -21.19 17.33
C TYR A 86 4.54 -21.53 15.95
N PRO A 87 5.58 -22.38 15.90
CA PRO A 87 6.28 -22.75 14.67
C PRO A 87 5.42 -23.34 13.54
N PRO A 88 4.34 -24.13 13.79
CA PRO A 88 3.52 -24.68 12.71
C PRO A 88 2.92 -23.59 11.80
N LEU A 89 2.37 -22.53 12.39
CA LEU A 89 1.82 -21.39 11.63
C LEU A 89 2.91 -20.67 10.83
N ARG A 90 4.11 -20.50 11.42
CA ARG A 90 5.26 -19.91 10.71
C ARG A 90 5.66 -20.75 9.48
N LYS A 91 5.69 -22.08 9.63
CA LYS A 91 6.00 -23.01 8.53
C LYS A 91 4.97 -22.91 7.41
N LEU A 92 3.68 -22.94 7.73
CA LEU A 92 2.58 -22.78 6.78
C LEU A 92 2.72 -21.51 5.92
N ILE A 93 3.01 -20.37 6.55
CA ILE A 93 3.18 -19.10 5.84
C ILE A 93 4.45 -19.06 4.99
N ASN A 94 5.53 -19.71 5.44
CA ASN A 94 6.80 -19.75 4.70
C ASN A 94 6.74 -20.63 3.44
N GLU A 95 5.95 -21.70 3.45
CA GLU A 95 5.75 -22.59 2.29
C GLU A 95 5.13 -21.86 1.10
N THR A 96 4.30 -20.85 1.35
CA THR A 96 3.54 -20.13 0.32
C THR A 96 3.82 -18.63 0.27
N SER A 97 4.92 -18.16 0.88
CA SER A 97 5.14 -16.74 1.20
C SER A 97 4.95 -15.78 0.02
N ALA A 98 5.58 -16.03 -1.13
CA ALA A 98 5.46 -15.16 -2.30
C ALA A 98 4.04 -15.17 -2.89
N ALA A 99 3.37 -16.32 -2.85
CA ALA A 99 2.00 -16.46 -3.33
C ALA A 99 0.99 -15.80 -2.37
N ALA A 100 1.24 -15.86 -1.06
CA ALA A 100 0.43 -15.21 -0.03
C ALA A 100 0.49 -13.68 -0.18
N ILE A 101 1.69 -13.09 -0.26
CA ILE A 101 1.87 -11.66 -0.55
C ILE A 101 1.28 -11.30 -1.93
N GLY A 102 1.40 -12.22 -2.88
CA GLY A 102 0.78 -12.08 -4.19
C GLY A 102 -0.75 -12.00 -4.16
N ASN A 103 -1.41 -12.74 -3.27
CA ASN A 103 -2.86 -12.64 -3.07
C ASN A 103 -3.27 -11.29 -2.47
N MET A 104 -2.48 -10.79 -1.50
CA MET A 104 -2.69 -9.46 -0.91
C MET A 104 -2.59 -8.34 -1.96
N THR A 105 -1.71 -8.52 -2.95
CA THR A 105 -1.56 -7.59 -4.08
C THR A 105 -2.79 -7.59 -5.01
N LEU A 106 -3.38 -8.76 -5.26
CA LEU A 106 -4.51 -8.90 -6.16
C LEU A 106 -5.85 -8.54 -5.51
N GLY A 107 -5.88 -8.28 -4.20
CA GLY A 107 -7.13 -8.20 -3.45
C GLY A 107 -7.96 -9.48 -3.60
N ALA A 108 -7.29 -10.62 -3.83
CA ALA A 108 -7.96 -11.87 -4.10
C ALA A 108 -8.78 -12.28 -2.87
N ILE A 109 -10.02 -12.72 -3.11
CA ILE A 109 -10.93 -13.17 -2.06
C ILE A 109 -10.28 -14.38 -1.36
N GLY A 110 -9.88 -14.16 -0.12
CA GLY A 110 -9.23 -15.11 0.78
C GLY A 110 -9.23 -14.53 2.19
N GLY A 111 -8.91 -15.33 3.19
CA GLY A 111 -9.08 -14.92 4.59
C GLY A 111 -8.16 -13.77 5.03
N LEU A 112 -6.99 -13.60 4.39
CA LEU A 112 -6.09 -12.48 4.64
C LEU A 112 -6.56 -11.23 3.87
N LYS A 113 -7.58 -10.55 4.40
CA LYS A 113 -8.10 -9.27 3.89
C LYS A 113 -7.09 -8.15 4.14
N PHE A 114 -6.03 -8.14 3.36
CA PHE A 114 -4.98 -7.13 3.37
C PHE A 114 -4.66 -6.75 1.94
N GLU A 115 -4.94 -5.52 1.55
CA GLU A 115 -4.71 -5.06 0.19
C GLU A 115 -3.39 -4.28 0.11
N ILE A 116 -2.55 -4.67 -0.86
CA ILE A 116 -1.37 -3.91 -1.27
C ILE A 116 -1.73 -3.17 -2.55
N SER A 117 -1.64 -1.86 -2.53
CA SER A 117 -2.10 -0.95 -3.58
C SER A 117 -0.97 -0.31 -4.39
N ASP A 118 0.24 -0.23 -3.83
CA ASP A 118 1.38 0.39 -4.51
C ASP A 118 2.73 -0.21 -4.07
N LEU A 119 3.79 0.26 -4.72
CA LEU A 119 5.16 -0.18 -4.44
C LEU A 119 5.62 0.15 -3.01
N TYR A 120 5.15 1.28 -2.43
CA TYR A 120 5.45 1.65 -1.05
C TYR A 120 4.91 0.58 -0.09
N GLU A 121 3.63 0.25 -0.21
CA GLU A 121 2.98 -0.75 0.64
C GLU A 121 3.63 -2.12 0.46
N LEU A 122 3.94 -2.54 -0.78
CA LEU A 122 4.60 -3.81 -1.02
C LEU A 122 5.95 -3.89 -0.30
N LYS A 123 6.79 -2.84 -0.42
CA LYS A 123 8.11 -2.84 0.24
C LYS A 123 8.00 -2.79 1.76
N ARG A 124 7.02 -2.05 2.31
CA ARG A 124 6.74 -2.07 3.76
C ARG A 124 6.31 -3.46 4.23
N VAL A 125 5.46 -4.15 3.47
CA VAL A 125 5.07 -5.53 3.76
C VAL A 125 6.28 -6.46 3.71
N LEU A 126 7.12 -6.38 2.68
CA LEU A 126 8.32 -7.22 2.56
C LEU A 126 9.31 -7.00 3.73
N TRP A 127 9.50 -5.75 4.15
CA TRP A 127 10.29 -5.42 5.34
C TRP A 127 9.68 -6.04 6.60
N ALA A 128 8.37 -5.84 6.80
CA ALA A 128 7.63 -6.38 7.93
C ALA A 128 7.69 -7.91 7.96
N TRP A 129 7.59 -8.55 6.79
CA TRP A 129 7.69 -10.00 6.62
C TRP A 129 8.99 -10.54 7.21
N GLY A 130 10.11 -9.91 6.88
CA GLY A 130 11.41 -10.26 7.46
C GLY A 130 11.48 -9.99 8.96
N LYS A 131 10.90 -8.89 9.45
CA LYS A 131 10.86 -8.56 10.89
C LYS A 131 10.00 -9.52 11.71
N MET A 132 9.01 -10.14 11.09
CA MET A 132 8.18 -11.19 11.70
C MET A 132 8.89 -12.56 11.78
N GLY A 133 10.13 -12.68 11.27
CA GLY A 133 10.86 -13.95 11.23
C GLY A 133 10.41 -14.89 10.12
N LEU A 134 9.72 -14.37 9.10
CA LEU A 134 9.28 -15.14 7.94
C LEU A 134 10.33 -15.13 6.82
N LYS A 135 10.21 -16.09 5.91
CA LYS A 135 11.06 -16.23 4.71
C LYS A 135 11.04 -14.92 3.92
N ARG A 136 12.21 -14.32 3.72
CA ARG A 136 12.34 -13.06 2.97
C ARG A 136 11.92 -13.25 1.52
N ASN A 137 11.23 -12.24 0.99
CA ASN A 137 10.81 -12.17 -0.41
C ASN A 137 11.32 -10.87 -1.04
N THR A 138 11.39 -10.85 -2.36
CA THR A 138 11.73 -9.65 -3.13
C THR A 138 10.52 -9.20 -3.93
N VAL A 139 10.51 -7.95 -4.38
CA VAL A 139 9.47 -7.44 -5.29
C VAL A 139 9.34 -8.35 -6.52
N THR A 140 10.48 -8.80 -7.08
CA THR A 140 10.52 -9.70 -8.22
C THR A 140 10.01 -11.10 -7.90
N SER A 141 10.28 -11.68 -6.72
CA SER A 141 9.74 -13.01 -6.36
C SER A 141 8.22 -12.98 -6.23
N VAL A 142 7.67 -11.91 -5.64
CA VAL A 142 6.22 -11.68 -5.55
C VAL A 142 5.61 -11.50 -6.94
N PHE A 143 6.21 -10.65 -7.79
CA PHE A 143 5.74 -10.45 -9.16
C PHE A 143 5.69 -11.76 -9.96
N ARG A 144 6.74 -12.59 -9.88
CA ARG A 144 6.78 -13.91 -10.54
C ARG A 144 5.67 -14.82 -10.04
N ALA A 145 5.39 -14.82 -8.73
CA ALA A 145 4.31 -15.64 -8.15
C ALA A 145 2.93 -15.18 -8.65
N ILE A 146 2.69 -13.88 -8.71
CA ILE A 146 1.44 -13.29 -9.22
C ILE A 146 1.26 -13.61 -10.71
N ARG A 147 2.30 -13.42 -11.54
CA ARG A 147 2.25 -13.66 -12.99
C ARG A 147 1.90 -15.11 -13.35
N LYS A 148 2.17 -16.07 -12.47
CA LYS A 148 1.79 -17.48 -12.68
C LYS A 148 0.28 -17.73 -12.54
N LYS A 149 -0.45 -16.87 -11.83
CA LYS A 149 -1.89 -17.04 -11.57
C LYS A 149 -2.70 -16.88 -12.85
N TYR A 150 -3.66 -17.79 -13.05
CA TYR A 150 -4.53 -17.81 -14.23
C TYR A 150 -5.26 -16.48 -14.44
N ILE A 151 -5.88 -15.93 -13.38
CA ILE A 151 -6.62 -14.66 -13.44
C ILE A 151 -5.74 -13.50 -13.93
N VAL A 152 -4.47 -13.48 -13.54
CA VAL A 152 -3.52 -12.43 -13.96
C VAL A 152 -3.14 -12.60 -15.42
N LYS A 153 -2.83 -13.84 -15.85
CA LYS A 153 -2.54 -14.14 -17.26
C LYS A 153 -3.71 -13.73 -18.15
N GLN A 154 -4.93 -14.12 -17.77
CA GLN A 154 -6.15 -13.78 -18.50
C GLN A 154 -6.42 -12.28 -18.52
N GLY A 155 -6.27 -11.58 -17.39
CA GLY A 155 -6.48 -10.14 -17.34
C GLY A 155 -5.45 -9.36 -18.18
N ILE A 156 -4.19 -9.80 -18.21
CA ILE A 156 -3.17 -9.23 -19.12
C ILE A 156 -3.55 -9.46 -20.58
N LEU A 157 -3.93 -10.69 -20.95
CA LEU A 157 -4.34 -11.02 -22.33
C LEU A 157 -5.57 -10.21 -22.78
N LYS A 158 -6.54 -10.03 -21.88
CA LYS A 158 -7.77 -9.26 -22.12
C LYS A 158 -7.59 -7.74 -21.97
N LYS A 159 -6.37 -7.27 -21.66
CA LYS A 159 -6.06 -5.85 -21.41
C LYS A 159 -6.98 -5.22 -20.34
N ASP A 160 -7.25 -5.95 -19.27
CA ASP A 160 -8.03 -5.46 -18.12
C ASP A 160 -7.35 -4.21 -17.53
N LEU A 161 -7.94 -3.04 -17.76
CA LEU A 161 -7.35 -1.75 -17.40
C LEU A 161 -7.14 -1.62 -15.89
N LEU A 162 -8.06 -2.13 -15.07
CA LEU A 162 -7.98 -2.03 -13.62
C LEU A 162 -6.86 -2.92 -13.09
N LEU A 163 -6.79 -4.17 -13.55
CA LEU A 163 -5.69 -5.07 -13.18
C LEU A 163 -4.34 -4.50 -13.61
N LEU A 164 -4.23 -4.01 -14.85
CA LEU A 164 -2.98 -3.46 -15.39
C LEU A 164 -2.54 -2.20 -14.63
N ALA A 165 -3.48 -1.32 -14.26
CA ALA A 165 -3.21 -0.15 -13.43
C ALA A 165 -2.70 -0.56 -12.04
N ARG A 166 -3.34 -1.54 -11.39
CA ARG A 166 -2.89 -2.08 -10.09
C ARG A 166 -1.49 -2.67 -10.19
N LEU A 167 -1.23 -3.50 -11.19
CA LEU A 167 0.10 -4.08 -11.41
C LEU A 167 1.14 -3.00 -11.70
N LYS A 168 0.80 -1.94 -12.44
CA LYS A 168 1.68 -0.78 -12.69
C LYS A 168 2.02 -0.03 -11.40
N ALA A 169 1.02 0.21 -10.54
CA ALA A 169 1.21 0.89 -9.26
C ALA A 169 2.15 0.13 -8.31
N ILE A 170 2.08 -1.22 -8.34
CA ILE A 170 2.80 -2.09 -7.41
C ILE A 170 4.14 -2.56 -7.97
N PHE A 171 4.23 -2.81 -9.27
CA PHE A 171 5.40 -3.31 -9.98
C PHE A 171 5.84 -2.40 -11.15
N PRO A 172 6.11 -1.10 -10.91
CA PRO A 172 6.45 -0.17 -11.99
C PRO A 172 7.70 -0.58 -12.76
N MET A 173 8.67 -1.24 -12.11
CA MET A 173 9.88 -1.77 -12.76
C MET A 173 9.62 -2.91 -13.74
N HIS A 174 8.45 -3.56 -13.67
CA HIS A 174 8.09 -4.67 -14.55
C HIS A 174 7.05 -4.26 -15.61
N GLN A 175 6.66 -2.99 -15.68
CA GLN A 175 5.56 -2.53 -16.55
C GLN A 175 5.70 -2.91 -18.02
N LYS A 176 6.93 -2.86 -18.57
CA LYS A 176 7.22 -3.24 -19.97
C LYS A 176 6.89 -4.70 -20.29
N SER A 177 6.78 -5.56 -19.27
CA SER A 177 6.49 -6.99 -19.45
C SER A 177 4.99 -7.32 -19.51
N PHE A 178 4.11 -6.37 -19.19
CA PHE A 178 2.66 -6.63 -19.14
C PHE A 178 1.77 -5.47 -19.65
N ILE A 179 2.33 -4.28 -19.91
CA ILE A 179 1.57 -3.13 -20.42
C ILE A 179 1.94 -2.89 -21.89
N PRO A 180 0.98 -2.98 -22.82
CA PRO A 180 1.20 -2.57 -24.21
C PRO A 180 1.61 -1.09 -24.30
N SER A 181 2.51 -0.76 -25.23
CA SER A 181 3.08 0.60 -25.37
C SER A 181 2.03 1.69 -25.65
N ASN A 182 0.92 1.33 -26.29
CA ASN A 182 -0.15 2.26 -26.65
C ASN A 182 -1.27 2.37 -25.60
N LEU A 183 -1.17 1.68 -24.47
CA LEU A 183 -2.25 1.63 -23.49
C LEU A 183 -2.14 2.76 -22.45
N ASN A 184 -3.09 3.68 -22.45
CA ASN A 184 -3.20 4.71 -21.42
C ASN A 184 -3.94 4.18 -20.18
N LEU A 185 -3.26 4.17 -19.04
CA LEU A 185 -3.79 3.69 -17.75
C LEU A 185 -4.07 4.81 -16.74
N ASN A 186 -3.95 6.09 -17.14
CA ASN A 186 -4.01 7.21 -16.19
C ASN A 186 -5.35 7.28 -15.44
N GLN A 187 -6.47 7.02 -16.13
CA GLN A 187 -7.79 6.98 -15.48
C GLN A 187 -7.91 5.82 -14.49
N ALA A 188 -7.57 4.59 -14.92
CA ALA A 188 -7.64 3.42 -14.06
C ALA A 188 -6.71 3.52 -12.83
N LEU A 189 -5.51 4.11 -13.00
CA LEU A 189 -4.60 4.41 -11.89
C LEU A 189 -5.21 5.42 -10.90
N TYR A 190 -5.84 6.48 -11.42
CA TYR A 190 -6.51 7.47 -10.59
C TYR A 190 -7.66 6.83 -9.79
N ASP A 191 -8.49 6.02 -10.42
CA ASP A 191 -9.62 5.35 -9.77
C ASP A 191 -9.15 4.38 -8.69
N HIS A 192 -8.11 3.59 -8.99
CA HIS A 192 -7.44 2.71 -8.03
C HIS A 192 -6.94 3.48 -6.79
N PHE A 193 -6.20 4.57 -6.98
CA PHE A 193 -5.70 5.38 -5.86
C PHE A 193 -6.83 6.10 -5.12
N LYS A 194 -7.84 6.60 -5.82
CA LYS A 194 -9.00 7.26 -5.21
C LYS A 194 -9.73 6.30 -4.26
N GLU A 195 -9.94 5.06 -4.67
CA GLU A 195 -10.57 4.04 -3.83
C GLU A 195 -9.70 3.72 -2.60
N ARG A 196 -8.41 3.40 -2.80
CA ARG A 196 -7.52 3.06 -1.69
C ARG A 196 -7.33 4.22 -0.71
N PHE A 197 -6.94 5.39 -1.22
CA PHE A 197 -6.64 6.55 -0.40
C PHE A 197 -7.90 7.18 0.20
N GLY A 198 -9.07 6.95 -0.39
CA GLY A 198 -10.35 7.33 0.21
C GLY A 198 -10.52 6.75 1.62
N LYS A 199 -10.13 5.48 1.83
CA LYS A 199 -10.16 4.83 3.15
C LYS A 199 -9.20 5.51 4.13
N ILE A 200 -7.95 5.72 3.72
CA ILE A 200 -6.91 6.35 4.55
C ILE A 200 -7.29 7.79 4.93
N ILE A 201 -7.84 8.55 3.98
CA ILE A 201 -8.30 9.91 4.24
C ILE A 201 -9.48 9.92 5.21
N LYS A 202 -10.37 8.92 5.14
CA LYS A 202 -11.46 8.78 6.12
C LYS A 202 -10.89 8.60 7.53
N ASP A 203 -9.88 7.74 7.69
CA ASP A 203 -9.21 7.54 8.98
C ASP A 203 -8.51 8.81 9.51
N TYR A 204 -7.96 9.64 8.62
CA TYR A 204 -7.41 10.95 9.01
C TYR A 204 -8.51 11.90 9.49
N LYS A 205 -9.65 11.95 8.78
CA LYS A 205 -10.79 12.78 9.17
C LYS A 205 -11.41 12.35 10.50
N GLU A 206 -11.51 11.05 10.75
CA GLU A 206 -12.01 10.51 12.03
C GLU A 206 -11.12 10.91 13.22
N LYS A 207 -9.88 11.32 12.97
CA LYS A 207 -8.95 11.88 13.96
C LYS A 207 -8.98 13.40 14.05
N GLY A 208 -9.84 14.06 13.27
CA GLY A 208 -9.95 15.51 13.23
C GLY A 208 -8.89 16.21 12.37
N LEU A 209 -8.13 15.48 11.53
CA LEU A 209 -7.13 16.11 10.66
C LEU A 209 -7.78 16.76 9.43
N PHE A 210 -7.37 17.99 9.13
CA PHE A 210 -7.59 18.71 7.89
C PHE A 210 -6.53 18.34 6.84
N ILE A 211 -6.76 18.71 5.58
CA ILE A 211 -5.92 18.22 4.47
C ILE A 211 -4.47 18.71 4.55
N GLU A 212 -4.26 19.91 5.10
CA GLU A 212 -2.94 20.50 5.34
C GLU A 212 -2.15 19.68 6.37
N GLU A 213 -2.81 19.27 7.45
CA GLU A 213 -2.21 18.42 8.49
C GLU A 213 -1.92 17.01 7.96
N MET A 214 -2.81 16.46 7.12
CA MET A 214 -2.55 15.18 6.43
C MET A 214 -1.28 15.27 5.56
N ILE A 215 -1.10 16.37 4.83
CA ILE A 215 0.10 16.61 4.01
C ILE A 215 1.34 16.70 4.90
N GLN A 216 1.28 17.42 6.02
CA GLN A 216 2.41 17.53 6.95
C GLN A 216 2.79 16.17 7.55
N GLU A 217 1.82 15.33 7.88
CA GLU A 217 2.07 13.96 8.35
C GLU A 217 2.72 13.10 7.27
N GLU A 218 2.27 13.22 6.02
CA GLU A 218 2.85 12.48 4.89
C GLU A 218 4.22 12.98 4.45
N ASN A 219 4.54 14.25 4.67
CA ASN A 219 5.88 14.81 4.46
C ASN A 219 6.92 14.21 5.42
N LYS A 220 6.51 13.86 6.65
CA LYS A 220 7.39 13.21 7.65
C LYS A 220 7.58 11.71 7.39
N ARG A 221 6.90 11.14 6.38
CA ARG A 221 6.90 9.70 6.14
C ARG A 221 8.22 9.22 5.55
N GLU A 222 8.89 8.33 6.27
CA GLU A 222 10.06 7.62 5.75
C GLU A 222 9.66 6.60 4.67
N LEU A 223 10.25 6.75 3.48
CA LEU A 223 10.05 5.83 2.37
C LEU A 223 11.02 4.64 2.43
N PRO A 224 10.57 3.41 2.14
CA PRO A 224 11.47 2.27 2.03
C PRO A 224 12.52 2.48 0.93
N VAL A 225 13.71 1.90 1.12
CA VAL A 225 14.82 1.97 0.14
C VAL A 225 14.34 1.66 -1.28
N GLY A 226 14.65 2.57 -2.21
CA GLY A 226 14.27 2.49 -3.63
C GLY A 226 12.79 2.75 -3.92
N VAL A 227 12.02 3.28 -2.96
CA VAL A 227 10.76 3.98 -3.25
C VAL A 227 11.08 5.46 -3.27
N LYS A 228 10.85 6.11 -4.41
CA LYS A 228 11.15 7.54 -4.57
C LYS A 228 9.93 8.44 -4.38
N ARG A 229 8.71 7.88 -4.43
CA ARG A 229 7.46 8.64 -4.47
C ARG A 229 6.46 8.11 -3.45
N ASN A 230 5.87 9.01 -2.68
CA ASN A 230 4.73 8.83 -1.80
C ASN A 230 3.47 9.17 -2.61
N ASN A 231 2.79 8.13 -3.11
CA ASN A 231 1.59 8.32 -3.93
C ASN A 231 0.44 8.93 -3.12
N LEU A 232 0.37 8.67 -1.81
CA LEU A 232 -0.62 9.28 -0.93
C LEU A 232 -0.38 10.78 -0.77
N LEU A 233 0.87 11.20 -0.56
CA LEU A 233 1.25 12.62 -0.53
C LEU A 233 0.87 13.33 -1.83
N SER A 234 1.27 12.77 -2.98
CA SER A 234 0.88 13.28 -4.31
C SER A 234 -0.64 13.40 -4.49
N PHE A 235 -1.40 12.43 -3.98
CA PHE A 235 -2.86 12.47 -4.02
C PHE A 235 -3.43 13.58 -3.12
N LEU A 236 -2.91 13.75 -1.91
CA LEU A 236 -3.32 14.79 -0.98
C LEU A 236 -3.02 16.19 -1.54
N VAL A 237 -1.84 16.41 -2.10
CA VAL A 237 -1.45 17.70 -2.73
C VAL A 237 -2.42 18.07 -3.86
N ARG A 238 -2.75 17.12 -4.75
CA ARG A 238 -3.77 17.36 -5.80
C ARG A 238 -5.14 17.67 -5.25
N LYS A 239 -5.54 16.96 -4.18
CA LYS A 239 -6.83 17.15 -3.54
C LYS A 239 -6.92 18.51 -2.82
N ALA A 240 -5.85 18.95 -2.16
CA ALA A 240 -5.75 20.27 -1.52
C ALA A 240 -5.88 21.38 -2.57
N ASN A 241 -5.27 21.21 -3.74
CA ASN A 241 -5.42 22.15 -4.85
C ASN A 241 -6.74 22.01 -5.64
N GLY A 242 -7.72 21.25 -5.13
CA GLY A 242 -9.03 21.05 -5.76
C GLY A 242 -8.96 20.39 -7.15
N PHE A 243 -7.89 19.64 -7.44
CA PHE A 243 -7.58 19.08 -8.74
C PHE A 243 -7.56 20.12 -9.87
N LYS A 244 -6.98 21.30 -9.60
CA LYS A 244 -6.75 22.36 -10.59
C LYS A 244 -5.27 22.41 -10.98
N CYS A 245 -4.97 22.85 -12.20
CA CYS A 245 -3.59 23.17 -12.56
C CYS A 245 -3.15 24.44 -11.81
N GLU A 246 -1.96 24.45 -11.23
CA GLU A 246 -1.42 25.64 -10.55
C GLU A 246 -0.97 26.72 -11.53
N LEU A 247 -0.74 26.41 -12.81
CA LEU A 247 -0.38 27.39 -13.83
C LEU A 247 -1.65 28.05 -14.43
N CYS A 248 -2.49 27.29 -15.12
CA CYS A 248 -3.66 27.86 -15.80
C CYS A 248 -4.93 27.93 -14.95
N LYS A 249 -4.88 27.50 -13.68
CA LYS A 249 -5.99 27.49 -12.71
C LYS A 249 -7.25 26.73 -13.14
N THR A 250 -7.21 26.07 -14.30
CA THR A 250 -8.35 25.39 -14.90
C THR A 250 -8.50 24.01 -14.26
N LYS A 251 -9.74 23.71 -13.83
CA LYS A 251 -10.13 22.35 -13.48
C LYS A 251 -10.35 21.58 -14.77
N LYS A 252 -9.60 20.50 -15.00
CA LYS A 252 -9.87 19.64 -16.14
C LYS A 252 -11.12 18.79 -15.86
N LYS A 253 -11.91 18.51 -16.90
CA LYS A 253 -13.14 17.68 -16.79
C LYS A 253 -12.86 16.32 -16.15
N ARG A 254 -11.65 15.78 -16.35
CA ARG A 254 -11.20 14.52 -15.73
C ARG A 254 -10.01 14.79 -14.82
N SER A 255 -10.15 14.47 -13.53
CA SER A 255 -9.11 14.66 -12.50
C SER A 255 -7.86 13.79 -12.72
N ASN A 256 -7.93 12.74 -13.53
CA ASN A 256 -6.79 11.90 -13.90
C ASN A 256 -5.78 12.60 -14.83
N THR A 257 -6.17 13.70 -15.47
CA THR A 257 -5.29 14.55 -16.29
C THR A 257 -4.50 15.57 -15.45
N ILE A 258 -4.74 15.57 -14.14
CA ILE A 258 -4.05 16.42 -13.17
C ILE A 258 -3.01 15.57 -12.42
N GLN A 259 -1.76 15.96 -12.56
CA GLN A 259 -0.60 15.23 -12.05
C GLN A 259 0.24 16.13 -11.16
N THR A 260 0.96 15.53 -10.21
CA THR A 260 2.00 16.25 -9.47
C THR A 260 3.32 16.08 -10.21
N HIS A 261 3.98 17.19 -10.50
CA HIS A 261 5.37 17.22 -10.94
C HIS A 261 6.26 17.64 -9.78
N HIS A 262 7.45 17.07 -9.67
CA HIS A 262 8.44 17.53 -8.71
C HIS A 262 9.18 18.73 -9.30
N ILE A 263 9.28 19.85 -8.58
CA ILE A 263 9.89 21.09 -9.10
C ILE A 263 11.38 20.84 -9.36
N THR A 264 12.11 20.42 -8.34
CA THR A 264 13.43 19.78 -8.49
C THR A 264 13.23 18.28 -8.67
N LEU A 265 13.76 17.71 -9.76
CA LEU A 265 13.53 16.30 -10.08
C LEU A 265 14.13 15.37 -9.02
N LEU A 266 13.43 14.28 -8.72
CA LEU A 266 13.93 13.22 -7.83
C LEU A 266 15.18 12.51 -8.37
N SER A 267 15.47 12.62 -9.67
CA SER A 267 16.72 12.14 -10.27
C SER A 267 17.90 13.06 -10.00
N GLU A 268 17.64 14.33 -9.67
CA GLU A 268 18.62 15.39 -9.45
C GLU A 268 18.78 15.72 -7.96
N GLY A 269 18.30 14.84 -7.08
CA GLY A 269 18.38 15.02 -5.63
C GLY A 269 17.22 15.81 -5.02
N GLY A 270 16.19 16.16 -5.79
CA GLY A 270 14.97 16.75 -5.25
C GLY A 270 14.27 15.82 -4.25
N GLU A 271 13.64 16.42 -3.23
CA GLU A 271 12.93 15.68 -2.19
C GLU A 271 11.50 15.31 -2.62
N ASP A 272 11.00 14.20 -2.12
CA ASP A 272 9.59 13.82 -2.27
C ASP A 272 8.73 14.49 -1.19
N HIS A 273 8.71 15.81 -1.24
CA HIS A 273 8.07 16.67 -0.24
C HIS A 273 7.03 17.58 -0.91
N SER A 274 5.94 17.94 -0.22
CA SER A 274 4.87 18.76 -0.80
C SER A 274 5.35 20.13 -1.30
N GLN A 275 6.36 20.71 -0.65
CA GLN A 275 6.98 21.98 -1.09
C GLN A 275 7.73 21.82 -2.42
N ASN A 276 8.23 20.63 -2.71
CA ASN A 276 8.86 20.30 -3.99
C ASN A 276 7.85 19.73 -5.00
N MET A 277 6.53 19.83 -4.78
CA MET A 277 5.50 19.37 -5.71
C MET A 277 4.68 20.53 -6.26
N ILE A 278 4.34 20.45 -7.54
CA ILE A 278 3.38 21.34 -8.21
C ILE A 278 2.33 20.52 -8.96
N VAL A 279 1.07 20.95 -8.89
CA VAL A 279 -0.06 20.31 -9.54
C VAL A 279 -0.26 20.89 -10.94
N LEU A 280 -0.10 20.07 -11.97
CA LEU A 280 -0.18 20.49 -13.38
C LEU A 280 -1.24 19.70 -14.13
N CYS A 281 -1.82 20.30 -15.17
CA CYS A 281 -2.52 19.51 -16.17
C CYS A 281 -1.55 18.89 -17.16
N GLU A 282 -1.98 17.82 -17.84
CA GLU A 282 -1.19 17.05 -18.82
C GLU A 282 -0.36 17.95 -19.77
N SER A 283 -0.98 18.91 -20.45
CA SER A 283 -0.25 19.82 -21.36
C SER A 283 0.89 20.59 -20.68
N HIS A 284 0.65 21.20 -19.51
CA HIS A 284 1.71 21.93 -18.79
C HIS A 284 2.74 20.98 -18.19
N HIS A 285 2.34 19.77 -17.81
CA HIS A 285 3.26 18.75 -17.30
C HIS A 285 4.21 18.27 -18.42
N GLU A 286 3.70 18.12 -19.64
CA GLU A 286 4.49 17.80 -20.83
C GLU A 286 5.42 18.96 -21.20
N SER A 287 4.94 20.21 -21.20
CA SER A 287 5.78 21.39 -21.44
C SER A 287 6.94 21.52 -20.43
N VAL A 288 6.72 21.15 -19.15
CA VAL A 288 7.82 21.10 -18.17
C VAL A 288 8.84 20.01 -18.53
N HIS A 289 8.38 18.83 -18.94
CA HIS A 289 9.28 17.76 -19.40
C HIS A 289 10.00 18.10 -20.71
N ALA A 290 9.41 18.92 -21.57
CA ALA A 290 10.00 19.41 -22.81
C ALA A 290 11.00 20.56 -22.58
N GLY A 291 11.08 21.13 -21.37
CA GLY A 291 11.90 22.29 -21.07
C GLY A 291 11.29 23.63 -21.49
N GLU A 292 10.07 23.62 -22.05
CA GLU A 292 9.32 24.81 -22.47
C GLU A 292 8.93 25.69 -21.27
N ILE A 293 8.73 25.06 -20.11
CA ILE A 293 8.35 25.70 -18.86
C ILE A 293 9.33 25.29 -17.77
N MET A 294 10.03 26.27 -17.20
CA MET A 294 10.79 26.12 -15.97
C MET A 294 10.00 26.68 -14.79
N ILE A 295 9.97 25.93 -13.70
CA ILE A 295 9.23 26.26 -12.48
C ILE A 295 10.24 26.43 -11.36
N GLU A 296 10.20 27.57 -10.67
CA GLU A 296 11.00 27.84 -9.49
C GLU A 296 10.06 28.19 -8.33
N ARG A 297 10.20 27.53 -7.18
CA ARG A 297 9.41 27.88 -5.99
C ARG A 297 10.23 28.82 -5.12
N GLY A 298 9.79 30.06 -4.99
CA GLY A 298 10.27 30.98 -3.97
C GLY A 298 9.44 30.83 -2.68
N ASP A 299 9.92 31.46 -1.59
CA ASP A 299 9.32 31.37 -0.25
C ASP A 299 7.85 31.80 -0.20
N THR A 300 7.46 32.75 -1.07
CA THR A 300 6.11 33.33 -1.10
C THR A 300 5.42 33.21 -2.45
N LYS A 301 6.15 32.90 -3.53
CA LYS A 301 5.63 32.87 -4.91
C LYS A 301 6.30 31.79 -5.73
N THR A 302 5.52 31.16 -6.59
CA THR A 302 6.04 30.30 -7.66
C THR A 302 6.34 31.15 -8.88
N TRP A 303 7.58 31.11 -9.35
CA TRP A 303 8.04 31.75 -10.57
C TRP A 303 7.96 30.76 -11.73
N ILE A 304 7.47 31.25 -12.87
CA ILE A 304 7.35 30.47 -14.09
C ILE A 304 8.17 31.20 -15.13
N LYS A 305 9.18 30.52 -15.69
CA LYS A 305 9.96 31.01 -16.82
C LYS A 305 9.56 30.17 -18.02
N TYR A 306 9.09 30.83 -19.07
CA TYR A 306 8.91 30.20 -20.36
C TYR A 306 10.26 30.25 -21.07
N SER A 307 10.67 29.15 -21.70
CA SER A 307 11.80 29.22 -22.61
C SER A 307 11.39 30.12 -23.77
N ASN A 308 11.95 31.32 -23.84
CA ASN A 308 11.88 32.13 -25.04
C ASN A 308 12.80 31.46 -26.07
N GLU A 309 12.31 30.44 -26.77
CA GLU A 309 12.89 30.05 -28.05
C GLU A 309 12.49 31.14 -29.05
N TYR A 310 13.47 31.98 -29.39
CA TYR A 310 13.51 32.75 -30.62
C TYR A 310 13.95 31.84 -31.77
#